data_AF-A0A1X0QM98-F1
#
_entry.id   AF-A0A1X0QM98-F1
#
_cell.length_a   1.000
_cell.length_b   1.000
_cell.length_c   1.000
_cell.angle_alpha   90.00
_cell.angle_beta   90.00
_cell.angle_gamma   90.00
#
_symmetry.space_group_name_H-M   'P 1'
#
loop_
_entity.id
_entity.type
_entity.pdbx_description
1 polymer ?
#
loop_
_entity_poly.entity_id
_entity_poly.type
_entity_poly.pdbx_seq_one_letter_code
_entity_poly.pdbx_strand_id
1 'polypeptide(L)'
;MLCWKELPNEILYEIFEQLKSNFVLHDLVECQLVCKNWRKHASFILYRKLTFDGCLQGEKLIECMQNSSLRSLVHEIKFWRNRRIDNERIMSLIYKLAETCPNVEIFKDNLRINHWKALGGAVRNYWKQLKQLPEPHWSMYNDENTFANYYTVATVCRRTHTHLVLPPVHPTNPTIYNSSSSATTLHKLDASQSYSQ
;
A
#
# COMPACT_ATOMS: atom_id res chain seq x y z
N MET A 1 -32.56 33.67 8.17
CA MET A 1 -31.13 33.73 7.81
C MET A 1 -30.43 32.61 8.58
N LEU A 2 -29.85 31.61 7.90
CA LEU A 2 -29.19 30.49 8.60
C LEU A 2 -27.90 30.96 9.26
N CYS A 3 -27.72 30.64 10.55
CA CYS A 3 -26.51 30.95 11.30
C CYS A 3 -25.50 29.80 11.19
N TRP A 4 -24.58 29.89 10.23
CA TRP A 4 -23.52 28.89 10.02
C TRP A 4 -22.58 28.69 11.22
N LYS A 5 -22.60 29.60 12.20
CA LYS A 5 -21.79 29.50 13.43
C LYS A 5 -22.32 28.46 14.41
N GLU A 6 -23.61 28.15 14.34
CA GLU A 6 -24.28 27.19 15.22
C GLU A 6 -24.34 25.79 14.60
N LEU A 7 -23.83 25.65 13.36
CA LEU A 7 -23.82 24.37 12.68
C LEU A 7 -22.91 23.38 13.43
N PRO A 8 -23.40 22.19 13.78
CA PRO A 8 -22.56 21.14 14.36
C PRO A 8 -21.38 20.80 13.45
N ASN A 9 -20.23 20.53 14.04
CA ASN A 9 -19.00 20.25 13.31
C ASN A 9 -19.12 19.00 12.43
N GLU A 10 -19.95 18.04 12.84
CA GLU A 10 -20.26 16.81 12.12
C GLU A 10 -20.92 17.11 10.77
N ILE A 11 -21.86 18.06 10.74
CA ILE A 11 -22.53 18.48 9.51
C ILE A 11 -21.55 19.27 8.62
N LEU A 12 -20.71 20.11 9.23
CA LEU A 12 -19.66 20.84 8.49
C LEU A 12 -18.67 19.87 7.83
N TYR A 13 -18.27 18.80 8.54
CA TYR A 13 -17.42 17.76 7.98
C TYR A 13 -18.06 17.05 6.80
N GLU A 14 -19.33 16.67 6.91
CA GLU A 14 -20.06 16.01 5.83
C GLU A 14 -20.12 16.90 4.59
N ILE A 15 -20.47 18.19 4.75
CA ILE A 15 -20.48 19.16 3.64
C ILE A 15 -19.11 19.22 2.95
N PHE A 16 -18.02 19.32 3.71
CA PHE A 16 -16.67 19.41 3.16
C PHE A 16 -16.21 18.11 2.48
N GLU A 17 -16.58 16.94 2.99
CA GLU A 17 -16.33 15.65 2.31
C GLU A 17 -17.10 15.56 0.99
N GLN A 18 -18.33 16.06 0.93
CA GLN A 18 -19.10 16.11 -0.32
C GLN A 18 -18.43 17.05 -1.35
N LEU A 19 -17.96 18.24 -0.93
CA LEU A 19 -17.23 19.15 -1.82
C LEU A 19 -15.95 18.50 -2.38
N LYS A 20 -15.19 17.80 -1.53
CA LYS A 20 -13.99 17.07 -1.96
C LYS A 20 -14.32 15.95 -2.96
N SER A 21 -15.40 15.21 -2.72
CA SER A 21 -15.84 14.09 -3.57
C SER A 21 -16.35 14.54 -4.94
N ASN A 22 -16.92 15.75 -5.02
CA ASN A 22 -17.32 16.37 -6.27
C ASN A 22 -16.16 17.02 -7.05
N PHE A 23 -14.90 16.73 -6.64
CA PHE A 23 -13.67 17.25 -7.24
C PHE A 23 -13.53 18.79 -7.22
N VAL A 24 -14.31 19.48 -6.37
CA VAL A 24 -14.26 20.93 -6.26
C VAL A 24 -13.27 21.35 -5.16
N LEU A 25 -11.99 21.03 -5.39
CA LEU A 25 -10.92 21.33 -4.42
C LEU A 25 -10.77 22.84 -4.18
N HIS A 26 -11.09 23.67 -5.18
CA HIS A 26 -11.02 25.13 -5.08
C HIS A 26 -11.96 25.65 -3.98
N ASP A 27 -13.22 25.23 -3.99
CA ASP A 27 -14.22 25.65 -2.98
C ASP A 27 -13.78 25.25 -1.57
N LEU A 28 -13.15 24.08 -1.43
CA LEU A 28 -12.64 23.63 -0.15
C LEU A 28 -11.41 24.45 0.30
N VAL A 29 -10.61 24.96 -0.64
CA VAL A 29 -9.56 25.95 -0.34
C VAL A 29 -10.16 27.27 0.11
N GLU A 30 -11.23 27.76 -0.52
CA GLU A 30 -11.93 28.98 -0.12
C GLU A 30 -12.58 28.83 1.27
N CYS A 31 -13.13 27.66 1.57
CA CYS A 31 -13.67 27.36 2.91
C CYS A 31 -12.63 27.57 4.02
N GLN A 32 -11.33 27.36 3.73
CA GLN A 32 -10.27 27.61 4.71
C GLN A 32 -10.04 29.09 5.04
N LEU A 33 -10.61 30.00 4.26
CA LEU A 33 -10.47 31.45 4.42
C LEU A 33 -11.63 32.09 5.19
N VAL A 34 -12.73 31.35 5.39
CA VAL A 34 -13.97 31.88 6.01
C VAL A 34 -13.79 32.22 7.50
N CYS A 35 -13.40 31.24 8.31
CA CYS A 35 -13.12 31.44 9.73
C CYS A 35 -12.20 30.35 10.30
N LYS A 36 -11.70 30.53 11.53
CA LYS A 36 -10.80 29.55 12.19
C LYS A 36 -11.42 28.15 12.28
N ASN A 37 -12.72 28.05 12.57
CA ASN A 37 -13.40 26.75 12.67
C ASN A 37 -13.44 26.06 11.31
N TRP A 38 -13.85 26.78 10.27
CA TRP A 38 -13.91 26.25 8.91
C TRP A 38 -12.52 25.87 8.39
N ARG A 39 -11.50 26.71 8.63
CA ARG A 39 -10.10 26.40 8.32
C ARG A 39 -9.69 25.06 8.90
N LYS A 40 -9.88 24.85 10.21
CA LYS A 40 -9.50 23.59 10.87
C LYS A 40 -10.13 22.37 10.17
N HIS A 41 -11.42 22.43 9.91
CA HIS A 41 -12.18 21.30 9.36
C HIS A 41 -11.87 21.08 7.87
N ALA A 42 -11.83 22.15 7.07
CA ALA A 42 -11.50 22.07 5.65
C ALA A 42 -10.06 21.61 5.42
N SER A 43 -9.08 22.10 6.20
CA SER A 43 -7.70 21.61 6.15
C SER A 43 -7.64 20.11 6.48
N PHE A 44 -8.35 19.64 7.51
CA PHE A 44 -8.39 18.21 7.82
C PHE A 44 -8.92 17.39 6.64
N ILE A 45 -10.05 17.77 6.04
CA ILE A 45 -10.62 17.07 4.88
C ILE A 45 -9.65 17.07 3.68
N LEU A 46 -9.02 18.21 3.39
CA LEU A 46 -8.06 18.33 2.28
C LEU A 46 -6.88 17.38 2.45
N TYR A 47 -6.21 17.42 3.60
CA TYR A 47 -4.94 16.75 3.79
C TYR A 47 -5.05 15.32 4.32
N ARG A 48 -6.19 14.91 4.88
CA ARG A 48 -6.37 13.56 5.46
C ARG A 48 -6.08 12.44 4.48
N LYS A 49 -6.57 12.58 3.25
CA LYS A 49 -6.45 11.60 2.17
C LYS A 49 -5.84 12.26 0.93
N LEU A 50 -4.63 11.85 0.58
CA LEU A 50 -3.88 12.40 -0.55
C LEU A 50 -3.75 11.35 -1.64
N THR A 51 -4.04 11.75 -2.87
CA THR A 51 -3.93 10.91 -4.05
C THR A 51 -3.02 11.58 -5.07
N PHE A 52 -2.05 10.84 -5.60
CA PHE A 52 -1.05 11.33 -6.53
C PHE A 52 -1.03 10.49 -7.81
N ASP A 53 -0.85 11.15 -8.94
CA ASP A 53 -0.70 10.54 -10.27
C ASP A 53 0.79 10.38 -10.69
N GLY A 54 1.71 10.46 -9.73
CA GLY A 54 3.13 10.41 -10.03
C GLY A 54 4.04 10.85 -8.88
N CYS A 55 5.33 10.52 -9.01
CA CYS A 55 6.33 10.88 -8.01
C CYS A 55 6.52 12.39 -7.85
N LEU A 56 6.41 13.16 -8.95
CA LEU A 56 6.57 14.62 -8.93
C LEU A 56 5.61 15.31 -7.97
N GLN A 57 4.36 14.84 -7.87
CA GLN A 57 3.38 15.42 -6.95
C GLN A 57 3.70 15.07 -5.49
N GLY A 58 4.18 13.84 -5.24
CA GLY A 58 4.65 13.43 -3.92
C GLY A 58 5.90 14.19 -3.47
N GLU A 59 6.83 14.48 -4.38
CA GLU A 59 8.03 15.30 -4.12
C GLU A 59 7.65 16.74 -3.75
N LYS A 60 6.75 17.35 -4.52
CA LYS A 60 6.20 18.68 -4.20
C LYS A 60 5.49 18.69 -2.84
N LEU A 61 4.74 17.65 -2.51
CA LEU A 61 4.13 17.52 -1.19
C LEU A 61 5.20 17.55 -0.10
N ILE A 62 6.27 16.77 -0.25
CA ILE A 62 7.36 16.71 0.73
C ILE A 62 7.93 18.10 0.95
N GLU A 63 8.26 18.82 -0.11
CA GLU A 63 8.78 20.19 -0.05
C GLU A 63 7.83 21.12 0.71
N CYS A 64 6.53 21.07 0.41
CA CYS A 64 5.53 21.88 1.10
C CYS A 64 5.34 21.50 2.58
N MET A 65 5.61 20.25 2.96
CA MET A 65 5.29 19.70 4.29
C MET A 65 6.46 19.71 5.27
N GLN A 66 7.70 19.91 4.82
CA GLN A 66 8.91 19.84 5.66
C GLN A 66 8.83 20.67 6.95
N ASN A 67 8.12 21.80 6.95
CA ASN A 67 7.91 22.66 8.13
C ASN A 67 6.44 22.94 8.45
N SER A 68 5.52 22.16 7.86
CA SER A 68 4.09 22.38 8.02
C SER A 68 3.51 21.52 9.14
N SER A 69 2.70 22.12 10.01
CA SER A 69 1.90 21.37 10.99
C SER A 69 0.87 20.44 10.33
N LEU A 70 0.49 20.73 9.08
CA LEU A 70 -0.47 19.96 8.29
C LEU A 70 0.01 18.54 7.98
N ARG A 71 1.32 18.27 8.07
CA ARG A 71 1.91 16.94 7.85
C ARG A 71 1.31 15.87 8.77
N SER A 72 0.87 16.27 9.96
CA SER A 72 0.23 15.42 10.97
C SER A 72 -1.22 15.04 10.61
N LEU A 73 -1.84 15.76 9.68
CA LEU A 73 -3.21 15.51 9.25
C LEU A 73 -3.27 14.39 8.21
N VAL A 74 -2.15 14.00 7.59
CA VAL A 74 -2.12 13.00 6.53
C VAL A 74 -2.23 11.60 7.13
N HIS A 75 -3.33 10.91 6.82
CA HIS A 75 -3.61 9.55 7.29
C HIS A 75 -3.63 8.53 6.15
N GLU A 76 -3.95 8.94 4.93
CA GLU A 76 -3.97 8.07 3.76
C GLU A 76 -3.19 8.71 2.60
N ILE A 77 -2.28 7.92 2.03
CA ILE A 77 -1.56 8.27 0.80
C ILE A 77 -1.83 7.19 -0.23
N LYS A 78 -2.26 7.63 -1.42
CA LYS A 78 -2.52 6.77 -2.57
C LYS A 78 -1.74 7.24 -3.79
N PHE A 79 -1.06 6.31 -4.44
CA PHE A 79 -0.41 6.54 -5.72
C PHE A 79 -1.11 5.78 -6.83
N TRP A 80 -1.46 6.51 -7.88
CA TRP A 80 -1.76 6.00 -9.21
C TRP A 80 -0.53 6.29 -10.06
N ARG A 81 0.19 5.25 -10.49
CA ARG A 81 1.43 5.46 -11.24
C ARG A 81 1.49 4.51 -12.42
N ASN A 82 1.97 5.04 -13.55
CA ASN A 82 2.31 4.24 -14.70
C ASN A 82 3.66 3.51 -14.45
N ARG A 83 3.80 2.31 -15.02
CA ARG A 83 4.88 1.34 -14.76
C ARG A 83 6.28 1.78 -15.25
N ARG A 84 6.48 3.00 -15.73
CA ARG A 84 7.74 3.44 -16.38
C ARG A 84 8.67 4.29 -15.51
N ILE A 85 8.41 4.39 -14.21
CA ILE A 85 9.24 5.21 -13.30
C ILE A 85 10.41 4.37 -12.76
N ASP A 86 11.55 5.05 -12.59
CA ASP A 86 12.75 4.52 -11.96
C ASP A 86 12.50 4.02 -10.52
N ASN A 87 12.98 2.80 -10.22
CA ASN A 87 12.77 2.14 -8.93
C ASN A 87 13.46 2.91 -7.78
N GLU A 88 14.65 3.48 -7.99
CA GLU A 88 15.39 4.20 -6.94
C GLU A 88 14.63 5.44 -6.48
N ARG A 89 14.11 6.21 -7.45
CA ARG A 89 13.25 7.36 -7.19
C ARG A 89 12.02 7.00 -6.36
N ILE A 90 11.37 5.87 -6.66
CA ILE A 90 10.21 5.39 -5.90
C ILE A 90 10.59 5.02 -4.47
N MET A 91 11.69 4.28 -4.29
CA MET A 91 12.17 3.89 -2.97
C MET A 91 12.51 5.12 -2.12
N SER A 92 13.21 6.11 -2.70
CA SER A 92 13.51 7.38 -2.06
C SER A 92 12.24 8.14 -1.65
N LEU A 93 11.25 8.19 -2.55
CA LEU A 93 9.98 8.83 -2.29
C LEU A 93 9.23 8.20 -1.10
N ILE A 94 9.19 6.87 -1.02
CA ILE A 94 8.54 6.15 0.10
C ILE A 94 9.16 6.57 1.44
N TYR A 95 10.49 6.57 1.54
CA TYR A 95 11.17 6.99 2.78
C TYR A 95 10.90 8.44 3.14
N LYS A 96 11.05 9.36 2.16
CA LYS A 96 10.83 10.79 2.41
C LYS A 96 9.40 11.10 2.80
N LEU A 97 8.42 10.43 2.19
CA LEU A 97 7.02 10.55 2.60
C LEU A 97 6.82 10.02 4.02
N ALA A 98 7.45 8.91 4.37
CA ALA A 98 7.30 8.34 5.69
C ALA A 98 7.89 9.22 6.79
N GLU A 99 9.03 9.84 6.53
CA GLU A 99 9.63 10.83 7.40
C GLU A 99 8.78 12.12 7.50
N THR A 100 8.23 12.58 6.37
CA THR A 100 7.49 13.84 6.31
C THR A 100 6.10 13.73 6.92
N CYS A 101 5.39 12.63 6.66
CA CYS A 101 4.00 12.41 7.07
C CYS A 101 3.94 11.22 8.05
N PRO A 102 4.20 11.41 9.34
CA PRO A 102 4.40 10.30 10.29
C PRO A 102 3.11 9.56 10.67
N ASN A 103 1.94 10.19 10.47
CA ASN A 103 0.63 9.66 10.92
C ASN A 103 -0.11 8.83 9.86
N VAL A 104 0.59 8.40 8.79
CA VAL A 104 -0.05 7.60 7.74
C VAL A 104 -0.44 6.23 8.29
N GLU A 105 -1.73 5.92 8.16
CA GLU A 105 -2.34 4.66 8.54
C GLU A 105 -2.65 3.78 7.33
N ILE A 106 -2.83 4.39 6.15
CA ILE A 106 -3.18 3.69 4.92
C ILE A 106 -2.22 4.13 3.81
N PHE A 107 -1.47 3.18 3.26
CA PHE A 107 -0.62 3.41 2.10
C PHE A 107 -1.07 2.52 0.94
N LYS A 108 -1.44 3.12 -0.19
CA LYS A 108 -1.94 2.42 -1.39
C LYS A 108 -1.06 2.76 -2.59
N ASP A 109 -0.53 1.74 -3.24
CA ASP A 109 0.37 1.89 -4.38
C ASP A 109 0.46 0.56 -5.15
N ASN A 110 0.97 0.58 -6.37
CA ASN A 110 1.31 -0.63 -7.10
C ASN A 110 2.82 -0.92 -6.94
N LEU A 111 3.17 -1.64 -5.88
CA LEU A 111 4.56 -1.90 -5.52
C LEU A 111 5.19 -3.05 -6.30
N ARG A 112 6.44 -2.86 -6.70
CA ARG A 112 7.33 -3.91 -7.21
C ARG A 112 8.18 -4.48 -6.07
N ILE A 113 8.83 -5.61 -6.33
CA ILE A 113 9.75 -6.31 -5.40
C ILE A 113 10.63 -5.35 -4.59
N ASN A 114 11.40 -4.51 -5.28
CA ASN A 114 12.37 -3.62 -4.62
C ASN A 114 11.69 -2.54 -3.75
N HIS A 115 10.46 -2.16 -4.09
CA HIS A 115 9.71 -1.14 -3.34
C HIS A 115 9.22 -1.67 -1.99
N TRP A 116 8.93 -2.97 -1.88
CA TRP A 116 8.53 -3.57 -0.61
C TRP A 116 9.61 -3.46 0.46
N LYS A 117 10.88 -3.57 0.08
CA LYS A 117 12.00 -3.39 1.00
C LYS A 117 12.04 -1.95 1.55
N ALA A 118 11.80 -0.96 0.68
CA ALA A 118 11.71 0.44 1.10
C ALA A 118 10.52 0.68 2.02
N LEU A 119 9.34 0.12 1.69
CA LEU A 119 8.17 0.19 2.56
C LEU A 119 8.43 -0.45 3.92
N GLY A 120 9.09 -1.61 3.96
CA GLY A 120 9.44 -2.28 5.21
C GLY A 120 10.39 -1.47 6.09
N GLY A 121 11.31 -0.72 5.51
CA GLY A 121 12.15 0.23 6.25
C GLY A 121 11.35 1.44 6.75
N ALA A 122 10.50 2.02 5.89
CA ALA A 122 9.63 3.14 6.24
C ALA A 122 8.68 2.80 7.41
N VAL A 123 8.07 1.61 7.40
CA VAL A 123 7.22 1.11 8.49
C VAL A 123 7.99 0.96 9.80
N ARG A 124 9.19 0.36 9.75
CA ARG A 124 10.01 0.16 10.96
C ARG A 124 10.42 1.47 11.61
N ASN A 125 10.78 2.46 10.80
CA ASN A 125 11.37 3.70 11.28
C ASN A 125 10.33 4.78 11.59
N TYR A 126 9.27 4.89 10.78
CA TYR A 126 8.34 6.02 10.82
C TYR A 126 6.88 5.58 10.97
N TRP A 127 6.34 4.82 10.01
CA TRP A 127 4.91 4.45 9.96
C TRP A 127 4.55 3.27 10.86
N LYS A 128 4.75 3.46 12.16
CA LYS A 128 4.49 2.44 13.18
C LYS A 128 3.00 2.12 13.37
N GLN A 129 2.12 3.01 12.92
CA GLN A 129 0.66 2.88 13.02
C GLN A 129 0.00 2.47 11.70
N LEU A 130 0.76 1.97 10.73
CA LEU A 130 0.22 1.56 9.45
C LEU A 130 -0.79 0.41 9.64
N LYS A 131 -2.04 0.66 9.24
CA LYS A 131 -3.20 -0.24 9.37
C LYS A 131 -3.53 -0.98 8.08
N GLN A 132 -3.14 -0.44 6.93
CA GLN A 132 -3.35 -1.04 5.62
C GLN A 132 -2.14 -0.86 4.72
N LEU A 133 -1.62 -1.99 4.24
CA LEU A 133 -0.57 -2.06 3.23
C LEU A 133 -1.13 -1.98 1.80
N PRO A 134 -0.28 -1.63 0.81
CA PRO A 134 -0.63 -1.75 -0.59
C PRO A 134 -1.08 -3.17 -0.94
N GLU A 135 -2.00 -3.29 -1.89
CA GLU A 135 -2.41 -4.59 -2.39
C GLU A 135 -1.31 -5.18 -3.29
N PRO A 136 -0.75 -6.35 -2.96
CA PRO A 136 0.24 -6.99 -3.80
C PRO A 136 -0.41 -7.55 -5.07
N HIS A 137 0.30 -7.42 -6.19
CA HIS A 137 -0.19 -7.89 -7.48
C HIS A 137 0.09 -9.40 -7.65
N TRP A 138 -0.86 -10.23 -7.21
CA TRP A 138 -0.71 -11.69 -7.13
C TRP A 138 -0.49 -12.41 -8.46
N SER A 139 -0.92 -11.85 -9.59
CA SER A 139 -0.83 -12.53 -10.90
C SER A 139 0.59 -12.60 -11.46
N MET A 140 1.59 -12.05 -10.76
CA MET A 140 2.99 -12.41 -10.95
C MET A 140 3.30 -13.71 -10.21
N TYR A 141 2.68 -14.81 -10.65
CA TYR A 141 2.76 -16.15 -10.04
C TYR A 141 4.18 -16.76 -9.94
N ASN A 142 5.20 -16.08 -10.47
CA ASN A 142 6.61 -16.52 -10.44
C ASN A 142 7.48 -15.77 -9.41
N ASP A 143 6.89 -14.94 -8.56
CA ASP A 143 7.68 -14.08 -7.68
C ASP A 143 7.42 -14.37 -6.21
N GLU A 144 7.95 -15.51 -5.74
CA GLU A 144 8.04 -15.88 -4.33
C GLU A 144 8.55 -14.70 -3.46
N ASN A 145 9.37 -13.82 -4.02
CA ASN A 145 9.88 -12.65 -3.31
C ASN A 145 8.80 -11.62 -3.01
N THR A 146 7.80 -11.38 -3.87
CA THR A 146 6.71 -10.43 -3.56
C THR A 146 5.86 -10.94 -2.41
N PHE A 147 5.54 -12.24 -2.37
CA PHE A 147 4.85 -12.87 -1.25
C PHE A 147 5.64 -12.72 0.06
N ALA A 148 6.89 -13.17 0.05
CA ALA A 148 7.76 -13.12 1.22
C ALA A 148 7.94 -11.68 1.73
N ASN A 149 8.13 -10.72 0.82
CA ASN A 149 8.28 -9.31 1.16
C ASN A 149 6.99 -8.72 1.75
N TYR A 150 5.83 -8.99 1.15
CA TYR A 150 4.53 -8.55 1.68
C TYR A 150 4.33 -9.05 3.11
N TYR A 151 4.46 -10.36 3.34
CA TYR A 151 4.25 -10.96 4.65
C TYR A 151 5.30 -10.51 5.67
N THR A 152 6.53 -10.24 5.23
CA THR A 152 7.56 -9.66 6.10
C THR A 152 7.12 -8.29 6.61
N VAL A 153 6.63 -7.41 5.73
CA VAL A 153 6.12 -6.08 6.14
C VAL A 153 4.85 -6.20 6.97
N ALA A 154 3.91 -7.07 6.58
CA ALA A 154 2.68 -7.30 7.34
C ALA A 154 2.97 -7.80 8.76
N THR A 155 4.00 -8.64 8.94
CA THR A 155 4.43 -9.11 10.26
C THR A 155 4.98 -7.98 11.13
N VAL A 156 5.68 -7.00 10.55
CA VAL A 156 6.10 -5.79 11.27
C VAL A 156 4.87 -5.00 11.74
N CYS A 157 3.84 -4.90 10.89
CA CYS A 157 2.58 -4.21 11.19
C CYS A 157 1.59 -5.04 12.03
N ARG A 158 1.92 -6.26 12.47
CA ARG A 158 0.94 -7.24 13.01
C ARG A 158 0.04 -6.73 14.14
N ARG A 159 0.47 -5.70 14.89
CA ARG A 159 -0.29 -5.13 16.01
C ARG A 159 -1.26 -4.03 15.59
N THR A 160 -1.06 -3.44 14.42
CA THR A 160 -1.81 -2.27 13.94
C THR A 160 -2.63 -2.59 12.69
N HIS A 161 -2.28 -3.65 11.97
CA HIS A 161 -2.91 -4.02 10.73
C HIS A 161 -4.36 -4.44 10.94
N THR A 162 -5.28 -3.83 10.19
CA THR A 162 -6.72 -4.18 10.19
C THR A 162 -7.17 -4.81 8.87
N HIS A 163 -6.33 -4.76 7.83
CA HIS A 163 -6.65 -5.26 6.49
C HIS A 163 -5.54 -6.14 5.94
N LEU A 164 -5.68 -7.47 6.05
CA LEU A 164 -4.76 -8.42 5.41
C LEU A 164 -5.30 -8.85 4.05
N VAL A 165 -4.48 -8.76 3.01
CA VAL A 165 -4.82 -9.28 1.68
C VAL A 165 -4.29 -10.71 1.60
N LEU A 166 -5.18 -11.65 1.30
CA LEU A 166 -4.82 -13.04 1.05
C LEU A 166 -4.61 -13.25 -0.45
N PRO A 167 -3.68 -14.12 -0.86
CA PRO A 167 -3.65 -14.58 -2.24
C PRO A 167 -4.98 -15.20 -2.62
N PRO A 168 -5.40 -15.08 -3.89
CA PRO A 168 -6.37 -16.00 -4.46
C PRO A 168 -5.72 -17.40 -4.44
N VAL A 169 -6.03 -18.20 -3.41
CA VAL A 169 -5.82 -19.65 -3.19
C VAL A 169 -5.20 -20.42 -4.37
N HIS A 170 -4.21 -21.33 -4.32
CA HIS A 170 -3.09 -21.85 -3.50
C HIS A 170 -2.15 -22.49 -4.57
N PRO A 171 -0.84 -22.76 -4.35
CA PRO A 171 -0.06 -23.57 -5.29
C PRO A 171 -0.49 -25.04 -5.17
N THR A 172 -1.62 -25.39 -5.76
CA THR A 172 -2.08 -26.78 -5.87
C THR A 172 -1.58 -27.32 -7.21
N ASN A 173 -0.34 -27.79 -7.21
CA ASN A 173 0.10 -29.01 -7.88
C ASN A 173 1.64 -29.12 -7.79
N PRO A 174 2.19 -30.06 -7.02
CA PRO A 174 3.47 -30.63 -7.39
C PRO A 174 3.21 -31.44 -8.66
N THR A 175 3.35 -30.81 -9.83
CA THR A 175 3.55 -31.58 -11.06
C THR A 175 4.80 -32.39 -10.84
N ILE A 176 4.58 -33.68 -10.56
CA ILE A 176 5.52 -34.77 -10.69
C ILE A 176 6.27 -34.53 -12.00
N TYR A 177 7.52 -34.06 -11.89
CA TYR A 177 8.47 -34.09 -12.98
C TYR A 177 8.79 -35.56 -13.25
N ASN A 178 7.91 -36.21 -14.00
CA ASN A 178 8.30 -37.36 -14.80
C ASN A 178 8.81 -36.85 -16.13
N SER A 179 9.85 -37.55 -16.62
CA SER A 179 10.68 -37.27 -17.78
C SER A 179 11.67 -36.12 -17.56
N SER A 180 12.99 -36.30 -17.60
CA SER A 180 13.79 -37.41 -18.13
C SER A 180 15.25 -37.21 -17.73
N SER A 181 15.87 -38.20 -17.08
CA SER A 181 17.31 -38.41 -17.16
C SER A 181 17.66 -39.85 -16.76
N SER A 182 18.15 -40.57 -17.76
CA SER A 182 19.30 -41.49 -17.70
C SER A 182 19.23 -42.69 -16.75
N ALA A 183 19.11 -43.86 -17.38
CA ALA A 183 19.82 -45.12 -17.12
C ALA A 183 20.33 -45.37 -15.69
N THR A 184 19.91 -46.49 -15.09
CA THR A 184 20.82 -47.60 -14.72
C THR A 184 19.98 -48.83 -14.31
N THR A 185 20.25 -49.93 -15.01
CA THR A 185 20.16 -51.35 -14.64
C THR A 185 19.63 -51.72 -13.24
N LEU A 186 18.56 -52.52 -13.19
CA LEU A 186 18.32 -53.44 -12.07
C LEU A 186 17.85 -54.80 -12.62
N HIS A 187 18.67 -55.83 -12.41
CA HIS A 187 18.33 -57.23 -12.66
C HIS A 187 17.08 -57.62 -11.87
N LYS A 188 16.03 -58.08 -12.56
CA LYS A 188 14.96 -58.86 -11.94
C LYS A 188 15.47 -60.29 -11.68
N LEU A 189 15.68 -60.61 -10.42
CA LEU A 189 15.51 -61.97 -9.92
C LEU A 189 13.99 -62.15 -9.75
N ASP A 190 13.37 -62.91 -10.65
CA ASP A 190 12.10 -63.56 -10.35
C ASP A 190 12.15 -65.00 -10.85
N ALA A 191 12.00 -65.89 -9.90
CA ALA A 191 11.98 -67.33 -10.05
C ALA A 191 10.79 -67.74 -10.90
N SER A 192 11.08 -68.37 -12.04
CA SER A 192 10.10 -69.19 -12.76
C SER A 192 10.38 -70.64 -12.43
N GLN A 193 9.68 -71.17 -11.43
CA GLN A 193 9.46 -72.62 -11.32
C GLN A 193 8.51 -73.04 -12.45
N SER A 194 8.97 -73.93 -13.31
CA SER A 194 8.12 -74.71 -14.20
C SER A 194 8.75 -76.10 -14.31
N TYR A 195 8.23 -77.02 -13.50
CA TYR A 195 8.42 -78.45 -13.67
C TYR A 195 7.57 -78.92 -14.84
N SER A 196 8.13 -79.73 -15.75
CA SER A 196 7.47 -80.90 -16.36
C SER A 196 8.53 -81.77 -17.04
N GLN A 197 8.30 -83.08 -16.89
CA GLN A 197 9.11 -84.27 -17.17
C GLN A 197 9.79 -84.36 -18.54
#